data_AF-A0A5N7CL92-F1
#
_entry.id   AF-A0A5N7CL92-F1
#
_cell.length_a   1.000
_cell.length_b   1.000
_cell.length_c   1.000
_cell.angle_alpha   90.00
_cell.angle_beta   90.00
_cell.angle_gamma   90.00
#
_symmetry.space_group_name_H-M   'P 1'
#
loop_
_entity.id
_entity.type
_entity.pdbx_description
1 polymer ?
#
loop_
_entity_poly.entity_id
_entity_poly.type
_entity_poly.pdbx_seq_one_letter_code
_entity_poly.pdbx_strand_id
1 'polypeptide(L)'
;MKLPTKDPLEKEALDHRLALASALIDLGRVMKIPSERISGEDLTTESTSPMSVTSAQPDEESSTPEPRASPISLTNKHCLFCVFNSHHQCYFSTSRKAREHFEKYLRSIGREEPIPCPDDFCQLVLHGHQELKSHAAQVHKVRYFTDVQRIRAGF
;
A
#
# COMPACT_ATOMS: atom_id res chain seq x y z
N MET A 1 -38.25 39.09 30.55
CA MET A 1 -37.27 38.62 29.55
C MET A 1 -37.43 37.11 29.41
N LYS A 2 -37.86 36.61 28.24
CA LYS A 2 -37.96 35.16 27.98
C LYS A 2 -36.66 34.70 27.32
N LEU A 3 -35.99 33.73 27.94
CA LEU A 3 -34.83 33.05 27.36
C LEU A 3 -35.27 32.25 26.12
N PRO A 4 -34.47 32.22 25.04
CA PRO A 4 -34.75 31.36 23.90
C PRO A 4 -34.51 29.91 24.31
N THR A 5 -35.58 29.13 24.33
CA THR A 5 -35.55 27.67 24.37
C THR A 5 -34.83 27.18 23.12
N LYS A 6 -33.58 26.72 23.28
CA LYS A 6 -32.85 25.99 22.24
C LYS A 6 -33.70 24.80 21.81
N ASP A 7 -34.04 24.76 20.53
CA ASP A 7 -34.92 23.75 19.95
C ASP A 7 -34.32 22.35 20.16
N PRO A 8 -35.10 21.37 20.63
CA PRO A 8 -34.63 20.00 20.90
C PRO A 8 -34.03 19.32 19.66
N LEU A 9 -34.42 19.78 18.46
CA LEU A 9 -33.90 19.35 17.17
C LEU A 9 -32.42 19.72 16.96
N GLU A 10 -31.97 20.89 17.44
CA GLU A 10 -30.56 21.31 17.32
C GLU A 10 -29.65 20.49 18.22
N LYS A 11 -30.17 20.05 19.37
CA LYS A 11 -29.44 19.21 20.31
C LYS A 11 -29.21 17.81 19.74
N GLU A 12 -30.25 17.22 19.15
CA GLU A 12 -30.15 15.89 18.51
C GLU A 12 -29.22 15.91 17.29
N ALA A 13 -29.25 16.99 16.50
CA ALA A 13 -28.31 17.18 15.38
C ALA A 13 -26.85 17.34 15.85
N LEU A 14 -26.61 18.00 16.98
CA LEU A 14 -25.28 18.10 17.58
C LEU A 14 -24.79 16.76 18.14
N ASP A 15 -25.66 16.02 18.82
CA ASP A 15 -25.35 14.70 19.37
C ASP A 15 -25.01 13.70 18.25
N HIS A 16 -25.76 13.74 17.15
CA HIS A 16 -25.46 12.92 15.96
C HIS A 16 -24.10 13.26 15.33
N ARG A 17 -23.75 14.56 15.25
CA ARG A 17 -22.43 14.99 14.73
C ARG A 17 -21.29 14.57 15.64
N LEU A 18 -21.47 14.63 16.95
CA LEU A 18 -20.49 14.17 17.94
C LEU A 18 -20.28 12.65 17.88
N ALA A 19 -21.37 11.88 17.72
CA ALA A 19 -21.31 10.44 17.57
C ALA A 19 -20.56 10.04 16.29
N LEU A 20 -20.88 10.70 15.16
CA LEU A 20 -20.22 10.43 13.88
C LEU A 20 -18.73 10.81 13.91
N ALA A 21 -18.37 11.93 14.53
CA ALA A 21 -16.97 12.32 14.70
C ALA A 21 -16.19 11.30 15.55
N SER A 22 -16.80 10.80 16.63
CA SER A 22 -16.18 9.80 17.50
C SER A 22 -15.97 8.46 16.76
N ALA A 23 -16.97 8.02 16.00
CA ALA A 23 -16.87 6.80 15.19
C ALA A 23 -15.76 6.88 14.13
N LEU A 24 -15.59 8.03 13.47
CA LEU A 24 -14.50 8.25 12.51
C LEU A 24 -13.12 8.25 13.17
N ILE A 25 -13.01 8.78 14.39
CA ILE A 25 -11.77 8.73 15.18
C ILE A 25 -11.43 7.29 15.55
N ASP A 26 -12.42 6.50 15.99
CA ASP A 26 -12.21 5.11 16.38
C ASP A 26 -11.84 4.24 15.17
N LEU A 27 -12.46 4.47 14.01
CA LEU A 27 -12.10 3.79 12.76
C LEU A 27 -10.66 4.10 12.34
N GLY A 28 -10.18 5.32 12.57
CA GLY A 28 -8.82 5.76 12.26
C GLY A 28 -7.76 5.30 13.26
N ARG A 29 -8.15 4.80 14.45
CA ARG A 29 -7.21 4.27 15.44
C ARG A 29 -6.77 2.87 15.03
N VAL A 30 -5.61 2.80 14.38
CA VAL A 30 -4.88 1.55 14.18
C VAL A 30 -4.57 0.95 15.55
N MET A 31 -5.31 -0.09 15.95
CA MET A 31 -4.97 -0.91 17.11
C MET A 31 -3.59 -1.50 16.86
N LYS A 32 -2.60 -1.09 17.67
CA LYS A 32 -1.29 -1.74 17.73
C LYS A 32 -1.53 -3.17 18.21
N ILE A 33 -1.53 -4.11 17.27
CA ILE A 33 -1.47 -5.54 17.58
C ILE A 33 -0.17 -5.74 18.40
N PRO A 34 -0.23 -6.37 19.59
CA PRO A 34 0.97 -6.71 20.34
C PRO A 34 1.85 -7.58 19.45
N SER A 35 3.07 -7.12 19.15
CA SER A 35 4.07 -7.94 18.50
C SER A 35 4.53 -8.98 19.51
N GLU A 36 3.97 -10.19 19.43
CA GLU A 36 4.52 -11.35 20.11
C GLU A 36 5.91 -11.60 19.54
N ARG A 37 6.94 -11.34 20.36
CA ARG A 37 8.32 -11.67 20.04
C ARG A 37 8.44 -13.18 20.11
N ILE A 38 8.63 -13.82 18.96
CA ILE A 38 9.07 -15.21 18.89
C ILE A 38 10.54 -15.20 19.31
N SER A 39 10.78 -15.51 20.58
CA SER A 39 12.10 -15.84 21.11
C SER A 39 12.50 -17.20 20.53
N GLY A 40 13.58 -17.23 19.77
CA GLY A 40 14.18 -18.44 19.21
C GLY A 40 15.68 -18.31 19.29
N GLU A 41 16.20 -18.62 20.47
CA GLU A 41 17.61 -18.72 20.78
C GLU A 41 18.21 -20.01 20.18
N ASP A 42 19.28 -19.80 19.42
CA ASP A 42 20.50 -20.60 19.27
C ASP A 42 20.42 -22.10 18.94
N LEU A 43 20.95 -22.48 17.77
CA LEU A 43 21.68 -23.73 17.56
C LEU A 43 22.65 -23.57 16.37
N THR A 44 23.88 -23.24 16.72
CA THR A 44 25.13 -23.47 16.00
C THR A 44 25.16 -24.67 15.04
N THR A 45 25.70 -24.48 13.83
CA THR A 45 26.74 -25.34 13.22
C THR A 45 27.33 -24.70 11.95
N GLU A 46 28.66 -24.78 11.85
CA GLU A 46 29.50 -24.31 10.75
C GLU A 46 29.35 -25.11 9.45
N SER A 47 29.74 -24.44 8.35
CA SER A 47 30.69 -24.92 7.34
C SER A 47 30.19 -25.12 5.89
N THR A 48 30.74 -24.26 5.02
CA THR A 48 31.26 -24.55 3.67
C THR A 48 30.27 -24.65 2.48
N SER A 49 30.36 -23.65 1.59
CA SER A 49 29.95 -23.68 0.16
C SER A 49 31.00 -24.41 -0.72
N PRO A 50 30.77 -24.71 -2.03
CA PRO A 50 29.56 -24.62 -2.86
C PRO A 50 29.31 -25.84 -3.80
N MET A 51 28.19 -25.77 -4.56
CA MET A 51 28.01 -26.28 -5.94
C MET A 51 27.47 -27.73 -6.14
N SER A 52 26.22 -27.86 -6.63
CA SER A 52 25.86 -28.43 -7.95
C SER A 52 24.39 -28.86 -8.07
N VAL A 53 23.78 -28.38 -9.15
CA VAL A 53 22.58 -28.79 -9.91
C VAL A 53 21.97 -30.15 -9.57
N THR A 54 20.66 -30.17 -9.28
CA THR A 54 19.79 -31.29 -9.70
C THR A 54 18.39 -30.75 -10.00
N SER A 55 17.88 -31.08 -11.19
CA SER A 55 16.49 -30.88 -11.61
C SER A 55 15.53 -31.63 -10.70
N ALA A 56 14.42 -30.97 -10.34
CA ALA A 56 13.19 -31.63 -9.92
C ALA A 56 12.00 -30.90 -10.55
N GLN A 57 11.01 -31.69 -10.96
CA GLN A 57 9.81 -31.38 -11.76
C GLN A 57 8.97 -30.20 -11.26
N PRO A 58 8.12 -29.60 -12.12
CA PRO A 58 7.08 -28.70 -11.69
C PRO A 58 5.93 -29.52 -11.11
N ASP A 59 5.80 -29.54 -9.78
CA ASP A 59 4.51 -29.86 -9.18
C ASP A 59 3.56 -28.70 -9.48
N GLU A 60 2.60 -28.95 -10.36
CA GLU A 60 1.40 -28.16 -10.56
C GLU A 60 0.53 -28.26 -9.30
N GLU A 61 0.99 -27.64 -8.21
CA GLU A 61 0.14 -27.39 -7.08
C GLU A 61 -0.70 -26.15 -7.41
N SER A 62 -1.93 -26.40 -7.87
CA SER A 62 -3.01 -25.43 -7.94
C SER A 62 -3.39 -24.97 -6.53
N SER A 63 -2.44 -24.38 -5.81
CA SER A 63 -2.72 -23.60 -4.63
C SER A 63 -3.36 -22.31 -5.12
N THR A 64 -4.69 -22.25 -5.05
CA THR A 64 -5.38 -20.97 -5.16
C THR A 64 -4.86 -20.13 -3.99
N PRO A 65 -4.12 -19.03 -4.24
CA PRO A 65 -3.53 -18.28 -3.15
C PRO A 65 -4.65 -17.78 -2.23
N GLU A 66 -4.47 -17.96 -0.92
CA GLU A 66 -5.43 -17.47 0.07
C GLU A 66 -5.75 -15.98 -0.19
N PRO A 67 -7.01 -15.56 -0.02
CA PRO A 67 -7.39 -14.18 -0.24
C PRO A 67 -6.55 -13.27 0.67
N ARG A 68 -5.89 -12.28 0.04
CA ARG A 68 -5.04 -11.32 0.74
C ARG A 68 -5.86 -10.55 1.78
N ALA A 69 -5.32 -10.40 2.99
CA ALA A 69 -5.94 -9.62 4.08
C ALA A 69 -5.73 -8.10 3.96
N SER A 70 -4.84 -7.65 3.06
CA SER A 70 -4.49 -6.24 2.90
C SER A 70 -4.03 -5.91 1.46
N PRO A 71 -4.02 -4.62 1.07
CA PRO A 71 -3.39 -4.19 -0.16
C PRO A 71 -1.91 -4.59 -0.21
N ILE A 72 -1.37 -4.78 -1.42
CA ILE A 72 0.04 -5.17 -1.56
C ILE A 72 0.96 -4.02 -1.15
N SER A 73 1.98 -4.31 -0.36
CA SER A 73 3.10 -3.39 -0.12
C SER A 73 4.25 -3.77 -1.05
N LEU A 74 4.75 -2.80 -1.81
CA LEU A 74 5.84 -3.03 -2.77
C LEU A 74 7.17 -2.54 -2.26
N THR A 75 8.25 -3.19 -2.71
CA THR A 75 9.59 -2.62 -2.57
C THR A 75 9.78 -1.48 -3.58
N ASN A 76 10.72 -0.56 -3.31
CA ASN A 76 11.01 0.59 -4.19
C ASN A 76 11.57 0.21 -5.57
N LYS A 77 11.66 -1.07 -5.89
CA LYS A 77 12.21 -1.63 -7.14
C LYS A 77 11.17 -2.38 -7.96
N HIS A 78 9.91 -2.44 -7.52
CA HIS A 78 8.81 -3.01 -8.31
C HIS A 78 7.92 -1.91 -8.87
N CYS A 79 7.23 -2.17 -9.98
CA CYS A 79 6.20 -1.29 -10.50
C CYS A 79 4.81 -1.80 -10.09
N LEU A 80 3.96 -0.92 -9.56
CA LEU A 80 2.59 -1.26 -9.15
C LEU A 80 1.73 -1.80 -10.29
N PHE A 81 1.91 -1.30 -11.52
CA PHE A 81 1.17 -1.81 -12.69
C PHE A 81 1.62 -3.20 -13.14
N CYS A 82 2.84 -3.61 -12.78
CA CYS A 82 3.46 -4.82 -13.29
C CYS A 82 3.35 -6.00 -12.34
N VAL A 83 3.27 -5.74 -11.03
CA VAL A 83 3.25 -6.80 -10.01
C VAL A 83 2.06 -7.76 -10.16
N PHE A 84 0.95 -7.28 -10.72
CA PHE A 84 -0.27 -8.06 -10.96
C PHE A 84 -0.29 -8.77 -12.31
N ASN A 85 0.69 -8.53 -13.18
CA ASN A 85 0.80 -9.20 -14.46
C ASN A 85 1.65 -10.47 -14.29
N SER A 86 1.02 -11.64 -14.43
CA SER A 86 1.66 -12.96 -14.33
C SER A 86 2.83 -13.14 -15.30
N HIS A 87 2.84 -12.40 -16.42
CA HIS A 87 3.90 -12.47 -17.42
C HIS A 87 4.99 -11.41 -17.23
N HIS A 88 4.79 -10.40 -16.37
CA HIS A 88 5.65 -9.22 -16.28
C HIS A 88 5.82 -8.72 -14.84
N GLN A 89 6.35 -9.55 -13.93
CA GLN A 89 6.79 -9.07 -12.62
C GLN A 89 8.12 -8.31 -12.75
N CYS A 90 8.04 -7.04 -13.13
CA CYS A 90 9.21 -6.20 -13.32
C CYS A 90 9.91 -5.90 -11.98
N TYR A 91 11.13 -6.42 -11.81
CA TYR A 91 12.08 -5.98 -10.78
C TYR A 91 13.19 -5.15 -11.39
N PHE A 92 13.39 -3.93 -10.88
CA PHE A 92 14.38 -2.99 -11.40
C PHE A 92 15.65 -2.97 -10.56
N SER A 93 16.80 -2.80 -11.21
CA SER A 93 18.09 -2.68 -10.52
C SER A 93 18.14 -1.47 -9.57
N THR A 94 17.43 -0.38 -9.90
CA THR A 94 17.38 0.87 -9.13
C THR A 94 15.94 1.40 -9.01
N SER A 95 15.65 2.14 -7.93
CA SER A 95 14.36 2.80 -7.74
C SER A 95 14.06 3.85 -8.80
N ARG A 96 15.10 4.51 -9.32
CA ARG A 96 14.97 5.46 -10.44
C ARG A 96 14.38 4.79 -11.68
N LYS A 97 14.86 3.60 -12.06
CA LYS A 97 14.32 2.85 -13.20
C LYS A 97 12.87 2.44 -12.98
N ALA A 98 12.53 1.99 -11.76
CA ALA A 98 11.14 1.68 -11.40
C ALA A 98 10.23 2.91 -11.55
N ARG A 99 10.67 4.08 -11.09
CA ARG A 99 9.96 5.35 -11.26
C ARG A 99 9.75 5.71 -12.73
N GLU A 100 10.82 5.70 -13.53
CA GLU A 100 10.75 6.05 -14.95
C GLU A 100 9.80 5.12 -15.72
N HIS A 101 9.79 3.84 -15.36
CA HIS A 101 8.88 2.85 -15.92
C HIS A 101 7.42 3.10 -15.51
N PHE A 102 7.16 3.37 -14.23
CA PHE A 102 5.82 3.74 -13.76
C PHE A 102 5.32 5.03 -14.44
N GLU A 103 6.17 6.04 -14.58
CA GLU A 103 5.82 7.28 -15.28
C GLU A 103 5.55 7.06 -16.77
N LYS A 104 6.19 6.07 -17.40
CA LYS A 104 5.88 5.67 -18.78
C LYS A 104 4.45 5.13 -18.89
N TYR A 105 3.99 4.31 -17.95
CA TYR A 105 2.60 3.88 -17.89
C TYR A 105 1.65 5.06 -17.71
N LEU A 106 1.95 5.95 -16.77
CA LEU A 106 1.11 7.13 -16.56
C LEU A 106 0.98 8.01 -17.80
N ARG A 107 2.04 8.16 -18.61
CA ARG A 107 1.96 8.95 -19.85
C ARG A 107 0.97 8.39 -20.88
N SER A 108 0.65 7.10 -20.82
CA SER A 108 -0.37 6.51 -21.70
C SER A 108 -1.81 6.82 -21.25
N ILE A 109 -1.98 7.35 -20.05
CA ILE A 109 -3.26 7.72 -19.45
C ILE A 109 -3.31 9.26 -19.36
N GLY A 110 -4.45 9.88 -19.67
CA GLY A 110 -4.59 11.33 -19.56
C GLY A 110 -4.27 11.84 -18.15
N ARG A 111 -3.73 13.07 -18.03
CA ARG A 111 -3.27 13.61 -16.73
C ARG A 111 -4.36 13.69 -15.67
N GLU A 112 -5.56 14.05 -16.11
CA GLU A 112 -6.76 14.25 -15.28
C GLU A 112 -7.76 13.11 -15.48
N GLU A 113 -7.43 12.09 -16.27
CA GLU A 113 -8.34 10.98 -16.49
C GLU A 113 -8.47 10.14 -15.21
N PRO A 114 -9.67 9.57 -14.96
CA PRO A 114 -9.86 8.65 -13.85
C PRO A 114 -8.99 7.40 -14.06
N ILE A 115 -8.20 7.05 -13.05
CA ILE A 115 -7.27 5.91 -13.08
C ILE A 115 -7.67 4.93 -11.98
N PRO A 116 -8.07 3.69 -12.32
CA PRO A 116 -8.28 2.67 -11.31
C PRO A 116 -6.94 2.27 -10.68
N CYS A 117 -6.95 1.98 -9.38
CA CYS A 117 -5.80 1.36 -8.75
C CYS A 117 -5.56 -0.04 -9.36
N PRO A 118 -4.32 -0.40 -9.74
CA PRO A 118 -4.03 -1.74 -10.27
C PRO A 118 -4.21 -2.87 -9.26
N ASP A 119 -4.25 -2.56 -7.96
CA ASP A 119 -4.58 -3.53 -6.93
C ASP A 119 -6.09 -3.63 -6.78
N ASP A 120 -6.68 -4.73 -7.26
CA ASP A 120 -8.12 -5.00 -7.15
C ASP A 120 -8.61 -5.03 -5.69
N PHE A 121 -7.72 -5.22 -4.71
CA PHE A 121 -8.08 -5.09 -3.29
C PHE A 121 -8.54 -3.67 -2.95
N CYS A 122 -7.99 -2.65 -3.60
CA CYS A 122 -8.29 -1.25 -3.30
C CYS A 122 -9.66 -0.81 -3.84
N GLN A 123 -10.14 -1.41 -4.94
CA GLN A 123 -11.41 -1.05 -5.61
C GLN A 123 -11.64 0.46 -5.76
N LEU A 124 -10.56 1.21 -5.95
CA LEU A 124 -10.57 2.68 -5.91
C LEU A 124 -10.27 3.24 -7.29
N VAL A 125 -11.03 4.24 -7.71
CA VAL A 125 -10.77 5.06 -8.90
C VAL A 125 -10.27 6.42 -8.46
N LEU A 126 -9.11 6.81 -8.95
CA LEU A 126 -8.38 8.01 -8.55
C LEU A 126 -8.46 9.07 -9.64
N HIS A 127 -8.56 10.34 -9.26
CA HIS A 127 -8.65 11.44 -10.22
C HIS A 127 -7.24 11.88 -10.63
N GLY A 128 -6.77 11.33 -11.75
CA GLY A 128 -5.52 11.74 -12.37
C GLY A 128 -4.26 11.22 -11.71
N HIS A 129 -3.13 11.68 -12.25
CA HIS A 129 -1.80 11.13 -11.94
C HIS A 129 -1.37 11.40 -10.50
N GLN A 130 -1.73 12.56 -9.95
CA GLN A 130 -1.25 12.98 -8.64
C GLN A 130 -1.90 12.17 -7.51
N GLU A 131 -3.20 11.93 -7.59
CA GLU A 131 -3.91 11.10 -6.62
C GLU A 131 -3.38 9.66 -6.65
N LEU A 132 -3.17 9.10 -7.84
CA LEU A 132 -2.59 7.76 -7.95
C LEU A 132 -1.19 7.65 -7.34
N LYS A 133 -0.31 8.62 -7.56
CA LYS A 133 1.02 8.61 -6.94
C LYS A 133 0.95 8.71 -5.42
N SER A 134 0.04 9.54 -4.90
CA SER A 134 -0.19 9.67 -3.46
C SER A 134 -0.73 8.36 -2.86
N HIS A 135 -1.75 7.78 -3.49
CA HIS A 135 -2.33 6.50 -3.10
C HIS A 135 -1.28 5.38 -3.12
N ALA A 136 -0.50 5.26 -4.19
CA ALA A 136 0.58 4.28 -4.29
C ALA A 136 1.60 4.42 -3.15
N ALA A 137 1.96 5.64 -2.78
CA ALA A 137 2.91 5.88 -1.68
C ALA A 137 2.33 5.52 -0.30
N GLN A 138 1.06 5.87 -0.05
CA GLN A 138 0.44 5.70 1.27
C GLN A 138 -0.05 4.27 1.50
N VAL A 139 -0.72 3.68 0.52
CA VAL A 139 -1.36 2.37 0.60
C VAL A 139 -0.37 1.27 0.23
N HIS A 140 0.26 1.39 -0.95
CA HIS A 140 1.17 0.37 -1.49
C HIS A 140 2.64 0.55 -1.09
N LYS A 141 2.95 1.56 -0.26
CA LYS A 141 4.30 1.91 0.22
C LYS A 141 5.31 2.11 -0.90
N VAL A 142 4.85 2.57 -2.06
CA VAL A 142 5.68 2.89 -3.22
C VAL A 142 6.47 4.20 -2.98
N ARG A 143 7.74 4.11 -2.57
CA ARG A 143 8.52 5.30 -2.14
C ARG A 143 9.42 5.93 -3.21
N TYR A 144 9.46 5.40 -4.44
CA TYR A 144 10.32 5.96 -5.48
C TYR A 144 9.95 7.40 -5.91
N PHE A 145 8.78 7.92 -5.49
CA PHE A 145 8.42 9.34 -5.65
C PHE A 145 8.90 10.24 -4.51
N THR A 146 8.99 9.70 -3.29
CA THR A 146 9.32 10.46 -2.08
C THR A 146 10.81 10.47 -1.78
N ASP A 147 11.56 9.45 -2.23
CA ASP A 147 13.01 9.35 -1.97
C ASP A 147 13.82 10.48 -2.63
N VAL A 148 13.33 11.04 -3.75
CA VAL A 148 14.00 12.14 -4.45
C VAL A 148 13.84 13.47 -3.72
N GLN A 149 12.78 13.63 -2.90
CA GLN A 149 12.60 14.83 -2.08
C GLN A 149 13.56 14.85 -0.88
N ARG A 150 13.96 13.69 -0.35
CA ARG A 150 14.97 13.63 0.73
C ARG A 150 16.35 14.05 0.27
N ILE A 151 16.75 13.68 -0.95
CA ILE A 151 18.08 14.02 -1.48
C ILE A 151 18.19 15.53 -1.76
N ARG A 152 17.08 16.23 -2.05
CA ARG A 152 17.05 17.69 -2.21
C ARG A 152 16.91 18.48 -0.89
N ALA A 153 16.57 17.82 0.22
CA ALA A 153 16.32 18.44 1.51
C ALA A 153 17.50 18.38 2.49
N GLY A 154 18.72 18.12 2.00
CA GLY A 154 19.97 18.30 2.76
C GLY A 154 20.58 17.01 3.30
N PHE A 155 21.63 16.56 2.61
CA PHE A 155 22.93 16.37 3.25
C PHE A 155 23.83 17.52 2.79
#